data_AF-A0A2S7AE89-F1
#
_entry.id   AF-A0A2S7AE89-F1
#
_cell.length_a   1.000
_cell.length_b   1.000
_cell.length_c   1.000
_cell.angle_alpha   90.00
_cell.angle_beta   90.00
_cell.angle_gamma   90.00
#
_symmetry.space_group_name_H-M   'P 1'
#
loop_
_entity.id
_entity.type
_entity.pdbx_description
1 polymer ?
#
loop_
_entity_poly.entity_id
_entity_poly.type
_entity_poly.pdbx_seq_one_letter_code
_entity_poly.pdbx_strand_id
1 'polypeptide(L)'
;MLRRDWYFSSLLGEALKEFSVAEIEDEFSRANRFIDSDPPGAVTAACAIVEALCKHYIAVEKLDLSSVQTVKPLWQAVSKHLKLSPDRVEDDDLKRVLSGLSSIVDGLGAFRTHAGSAHGQHKRTYKVAPRHARLVVHAAHSLCLFIIETWRARSAEK
;
A
#
# COMPACT_ATOMS: atom_id res chain seq x y z
N MET A 1 0.37 -15.87 -16.32
CA MET A 1 1.44 -15.19 -15.57
C MET A 1 0.81 -14.26 -14.52
N LEU A 2 0.29 -14.82 -13.41
CA LEU A 2 -0.50 -14.06 -12.39
C LEU A 2 -0.32 -14.58 -10.95
N ARG A 3 0.61 -15.51 -10.67
CA ARG A 3 0.69 -16.20 -9.36
C ARG A 3 1.74 -15.67 -8.39
N ARG A 4 2.61 -14.74 -8.80
CA ARG A 4 3.77 -14.33 -7.99
C ARG A 4 3.41 -13.22 -6.99
N ASP A 5 2.58 -12.26 -7.40
CA ASP A 5 2.20 -11.11 -6.58
C ASP A 5 1.26 -11.50 -5.43
N TRP A 6 0.38 -12.48 -5.67
CA TRP A 6 -0.50 -13.04 -4.64
C TRP A 6 0.24 -13.84 -3.58
N TYR A 7 1.23 -14.65 -4.01
CA TYR A 7 2.03 -15.46 -3.10
C TYR A 7 2.93 -14.58 -2.21
N PHE A 8 3.45 -13.48 -2.77
CA PHE A 8 4.26 -12.53 -2.00
C PHE A 8 3.41 -11.75 -0.99
N SER A 9 2.21 -11.29 -1.38
CA SER A 9 1.28 -10.63 -0.46
C SER A 9 0.74 -11.57 0.64
N SER A 10 0.51 -12.86 0.33
CA SER A 10 0.12 -13.85 1.33
C SER A 10 1.27 -14.21 2.28
N LEU A 11 2.49 -14.37 1.75
CA LEU A 11 3.70 -14.58 2.57
C LEU A 11 3.97 -13.41 3.51
N LEU A 12 3.78 -12.17 3.04
CA LEU A 12 3.92 -10.99 3.88
C LEU A 12 2.82 -10.92 4.95
N GLY A 13 1.59 -11.29 4.59
CA GLY A 13 0.48 -11.40 5.54
C GLY A 13 0.67 -12.50 6.58
N GLU A 14 1.36 -13.59 6.24
CA GLU A 14 1.78 -14.63 7.19
C GLU A 14 2.98 -14.20 8.06
N ALA A 15 3.86 -13.32 7.53
CA ALA A 15 5.01 -12.81 8.24
C ALA A 15 4.66 -11.72 9.28
N LEU A 16 3.61 -10.94 9.03
CA LEU A 16 3.12 -9.86 9.88
C LEU A 16 1.97 -10.39 10.76
N LYS A 17 2.27 -10.84 11.98
CA LYS A 17 1.30 -11.55 12.83
C LYS A 17 0.25 -10.63 13.44
N GLU A 18 0.62 -9.39 13.74
CA GLU A 18 -0.27 -8.43 14.39
C GLU A 18 -0.43 -7.13 13.58
N PHE A 19 0.29 -6.99 12.45
CA PHE A 19 0.40 -5.75 11.68
C PHE A 19 0.60 -4.54 12.60
N SER A 20 1.50 -4.72 13.57
CA SER A 20 1.88 -3.66 14.49
C SER A 20 2.76 -2.61 13.78
N VAL A 21 2.86 -1.42 14.38
CA VAL A 21 3.80 -0.39 13.90
C VAL A 21 5.22 -0.96 13.76
N ALA A 22 5.67 -1.75 14.73
CA ALA A 22 7.02 -2.34 14.71
C ALA A 22 7.22 -3.32 13.55
N GLU A 23 6.24 -4.20 13.29
CA GLU A 23 6.35 -5.17 12.20
C GLU A 23 6.32 -4.48 10.81
N ILE A 24 5.52 -3.42 10.68
CA ILE A 24 5.49 -2.59 9.46
C ILE A 24 6.82 -1.88 9.25
N GLU A 25 7.40 -1.27 10.29
CA GLU A 25 8.71 -0.61 10.24
C GLU A 25 9.82 -1.59 9.81
N ASP A 26 9.78 -2.84 10.29
CA ASP A 26 10.72 -3.88 9.88
C ASP A 26 10.61 -4.21 8.38
N GLU A 27 9.39 -4.35 7.84
CA GLU A 27 9.20 -4.59 6.40
C GLU A 27 9.58 -3.38 5.55
N PHE A 28 9.32 -2.16 6.01
CA PHE A 28 9.78 -0.96 5.32
C PHE A 28 11.30 -0.81 5.37
N SER A 29 11.95 -1.20 6.47
CA SER A 29 13.41 -1.26 6.57
C SER A 29 14.00 -2.24 5.55
N ARG A 30 13.35 -3.38 5.31
CA ARG A 30 13.74 -4.32 4.23
C ARG A 30 13.56 -3.69 2.85
N ALA A 31 12.41 -3.07 2.58
CA ALA A 31 12.16 -2.40 1.30
C ALA A 31 13.16 -1.27 1.02
N ASN A 32 13.56 -0.51 2.05
CA ASN A 32 14.55 0.57 1.93
C ASN A 32 15.92 0.08 1.43
N ARG A 33 16.34 -1.13 1.81
CA ARG A 33 17.62 -1.72 1.37
C ARG A 33 17.68 -1.93 -0.14
N PHE A 34 16.54 -2.08 -0.80
CA PHE A 34 16.46 -2.26 -2.24
C PHE A 34 16.44 -0.94 -3.03
N ILE A 35 16.26 0.23 -2.39
CA ILE A 35 16.05 1.49 -3.11
C ILE A 35 17.17 1.80 -4.11
N ASP A 36 18.42 1.59 -3.72
CA ASP A 36 19.57 1.92 -4.57
C ASP A 36 20.01 0.72 -5.42
N SER A 37 19.86 -0.52 -4.93
CA SER A 37 20.31 -1.75 -5.62
C SER A 37 19.29 -2.34 -6.59
N ASP A 38 17.99 -2.23 -6.28
CA ASP A 38 16.86 -2.72 -7.09
C ASP A 38 15.62 -1.79 -6.90
N PRO A 39 15.63 -0.59 -7.50
CA PRO A 39 14.52 0.36 -7.36
C PRO A 39 13.14 -0.20 -7.76
N PRO A 40 12.99 -0.98 -8.86
CA PRO A 40 11.73 -1.67 -9.17
C PRO A 40 11.30 -2.68 -8.08
N GLY A 41 12.25 -3.43 -7.51
CA GLY A 41 12.01 -4.33 -6.39
C GLY A 41 11.50 -3.59 -5.15
N ALA A 42 12.10 -2.45 -4.81
CA ALA A 42 11.66 -1.61 -3.70
C ALA A 42 10.21 -1.12 -3.87
N VAL A 43 9.82 -0.70 -5.09
CA VAL A 43 8.44 -0.30 -5.42
C VAL A 43 7.47 -1.48 -5.27
N THR A 44 7.88 -2.66 -5.71
CA THR A 44 7.08 -3.88 -5.59
C THR A 44 6.85 -4.24 -4.13
N ALA A 45 7.90 -4.18 -3.30
CA ALA A 45 7.82 -4.41 -1.86
C ALA A 45 6.88 -3.41 -1.17
N ALA A 46 7.01 -2.10 -1.47
CA ALA A 46 6.14 -1.07 -0.92
C ALA A 46 4.66 -1.32 -1.21
N CYS A 47 4.33 -1.67 -2.46
CA CYS A 47 2.96 -1.98 -2.85
C CYS A 47 2.43 -3.24 -2.15
N ALA A 48 3.27 -4.28 -2.02
CA ALA A 48 2.91 -5.51 -1.33
C ALA A 48 2.63 -5.29 0.17
N ILE A 49 3.39 -4.43 0.85
CA ILE A 49 3.15 -4.08 2.26
C ILE A 49 1.77 -3.41 2.43
N VAL A 50 1.43 -2.45 1.57
CA VAL A 50 0.11 -1.79 1.61
C VAL A 50 -1.01 -2.78 1.31
N GLU A 51 -0.86 -3.64 0.29
CA GLU A 51 -1.85 -4.67 -0.04
C GLU A 51 -2.04 -5.66 1.12
N ALA A 52 -0.96 -6.08 1.78
CA ALA A 52 -1.00 -7.01 2.90
C ALA A 52 -1.71 -6.39 4.11
N LEU A 53 -1.40 -5.14 4.47
CA LEU A 53 -2.06 -4.43 5.57
C LEU A 53 -3.56 -4.28 5.31
N CYS A 54 -3.94 -3.84 4.10
CA CYS A 54 -5.35 -3.67 3.77
C CYS A 54 -6.11 -5.00 3.79
N LYS A 55 -5.52 -6.10 3.29
CA LYS A 55 -6.12 -7.44 3.36
C LYS A 55 -6.30 -7.90 4.80
N HIS A 56 -5.28 -7.71 5.64
CA HIS A 56 -5.35 -8.05 7.06
C HIS A 56 -6.47 -7.29 7.75
N TYR A 57 -6.52 -5.97 7.56
CA TYR A 57 -7.59 -5.13 8.09
C TYR A 57 -8.99 -5.62 7.68
N ILE A 58 -9.17 -5.89 6.37
CA ILE A 58 -10.45 -6.40 5.83
C ILE A 58 -10.84 -7.73 6.49
N ALA A 59 -9.88 -8.63 6.70
CA ALA A 59 -10.13 -9.92 7.34
C ALA A 59 -10.52 -9.77 8.82
N VAL A 60 -9.79 -8.93 9.58
CA VAL A 60 -10.05 -8.73 11.02
C VAL A 60 -11.38 -8.02 11.27
N GLU A 61 -11.68 -6.97 10.50
CA GLU A 61 -12.96 -6.24 10.58
C GLU A 61 -14.11 -6.97 9.86
N LYS A 62 -13.86 -8.15 9.27
CA LYS A 62 -14.85 -8.99 8.58
C LYS A 62 -15.60 -8.27 7.46
N LEU A 63 -14.87 -7.48 6.67
CA LEU A 63 -15.41 -6.76 5.51
C LEU A 63 -15.40 -7.66 4.27
N ASP A 64 -16.26 -7.32 3.30
CA ASP A 64 -16.29 -8.02 2.02
C ASP A 64 -14.99 -7.77 1.23
N LEU A 65 -14.27 -8.85 0.96
CA LEU A 65 -13.05 -8.81 0.16
C LEU A 65 -13.41 -8.78 -1.33
N SER A 66 -12.96 -7.73 -2.02
CA SER A 66 -13.13 -7.58 -3.47
C SER A 66 -12.55 -8.77 -4.24
N SER A 67 -13.19 -9.15 -5.34
CA SER A 67 -12.65 -10.13 -6.30
C SER A 67 -11.37 -9.65 -6.98
N VAL A 68 -11.19 -8.32 -7.10
CA VAL A 68 -9.96 -7.67 -7.55
C VAL A 68 -9.20 -7.17 -6.33
N GLN A 69 -8.06 -7.80 -6.02
CA GLN A 69 -7.26 -7.52 -4.81
C GLN A 69 -5.96 -6.78 -5.11
N THR A 70 -6.06 -5.73 -5.94
CA THR A 70 -4.98 -4.76 -6.12
C THR A 70 -5.06 -3.66 -5.05
N VAL A 71 -3.98 -2.93 -4.84
CA VAL A 71 -3.87 -1.88 -3.81
C VAL A 71 -5.04 -0.89 -3.78
N LYS A 72 -5.57 -0.48 -4.95
CA LYS A 72 -6.65 0.51 -5.05
C LYS A 72 -8.00 0.00 -4.53
N PRO A 73 -8.57 -1.11 -5.03
CA PRO A 73 -9.79 -1.70 -4.46
C PRO A 73 -9.68 -1.99 -2.96
N LEU A 74 -8.53 -2.49 -2.50
CA LEU A 74 -8.29 -2.76 -1.09
C LEU A 74 -8.34 -1.47 -0.25
N TRP A 75 -7.63 -0.43 -0.70
CA TRP A 75 -7.67 0.89 -0.06
C TRP A 75 -9.08 1.49 -0.02
N GLN A 76 -9.87 1.35 -1.09
CA GLN A 76 -11.24 1.85 -1.13
C GLN A 76 -12.12 1.20 -0.05
N ALA A 77 -11.98 -0.11 0.19
CA ALA A 77 -12.69 -0.79 1.25
C ALA A 77 -12.26 -0.29 2.65
N VAL A 78 -10.94 -0.22 2.89
CA VAL A 78 -10.35 0.22 4.17
C VAL A 78 -10.73 1.68 4.48
N SER A 79 -10.47 2.60 3.55
CA SER A 79 -10.74 4.04 3.72
C SER A 79 -12.22 4.33 3.94
N LYS A 80 -13.12 3.62 3.25
CA LYS A 80 -14.56 3.72 3.47
C LYS A 80 -14.95 3.27 4.89
N HIS A 81 -14.42 2.14 5.35
CA HIS A 81 -14.72 1.62 6.69
C HIS A 81 -14.16 2.53 7.80
N LEU A 82 -12.93 3.02 7.63
CA LEU A 82 -12.30 4.00 8.53
C LEU A 82 -12.89 5.41 8.43
N LYS A 83 -13.94 5.62 7.61
CA LYS A 83 -14.58 6.92 7.35
C LYS A 83 -13.58 8.00 6.91
N LEU A 84 -12.54 7.60 6.17
CA LEU A 84 -11.52 8.46 5.58
C LEU A 84 -11.90 8.94 4.16
N SER A 85 -13.08 8.57 3.68
CA SER A 85 -13.60 9.08 2.41
C SER A 85 -13.82 10.61 2.53
N PRO A 86 -13.39 11.41 1.54
CA PRO A 86 -13.51 12.88 1.59
C PRO A 86 -14.94 13.37 1.89
N ASP A 87 -15.95 12.64 1.43
CA ASP A 87 -17.37 12.95 1.66
C ASP A 87 -17.81 12.85 3.13
N ARG A 88 -16.97 12.31 4.02
CA ARG A 88 -17.25 12.10 5.45
C ARG A 88 -16.41 12.97 6.38
N VAL A 89 -15.49 13.75 5.83
CA VAL A 89 -14.68 14.70 6.60
C VAL A 89 -15.30 16.07 6.41
N GLU A 90 -15.39 16.91 7.44
CA GLU A 90 -15.95 18.26 7.28
C GLU A 90 -14.88 19.27 6.85
N ASP A 91 -13.68 19.14 7.44
CA ASP A 91 -12.52 19.99 7.20
C ASP A 91 -11.98 19.85 5.77
N ASP A 92 -12.00 20.95 5.02
CA ASP A 92 -11.60 20.98 3.60
C ASP A 92 -10.10 20.73 3.39
N ASP A 93 -9.25 21.11 4.34
CA ASP A 93 -7.81 20.87 4.26
C ASP A 93 -7.52 19.37 4.43
N LEU A 94 -8.17 18.75 5.42
CA LEU A 94 -8.04 17.30 5.63
C LEU A 94 -8.62 16.50 4.45
N LYS A 95 -9.75 16.92 3.86
CA LYS A 95 -10.26 16.31 2.62
C LYS A 95 -9.23 16.34 1.50
N ARG A 96 -8.53 17.46 1.33
CA ARG A 96 -7.50 17.63 0.29
C ARG A 96 -6.33 16.68 0.54
N VAL A 97 -5.87 16.55 1.78
CA VAL A 97 -4.82 15.59 2.16
C VAL A 97 -5.25 14.14 1.87
N LEU A 98 -6.45 13.74 2.27
CA LEU A 98 -6.97 12.37 2.05
C LEU A 98 -7.20 12.06 0.56
N SER A 99 -7.60 13.06 -0.23
CA SER A 99 -7.68 12.95 -1.69
C SER A 99 -6.30 12.78 -2.33
N GLY A 100 -5.28 13.46 -1.80
CA GLY A 100 -3.88 13.26 -2.16
C GLY A 100 -3.39 11.84 -1.85
N LEU A 101 -3.70 11.31 -0.66
CA LEU A 101 -3.37 9.92 -0.29
C LEU A 101 -4.03 8.91 -1.24
N SER A 102 -5.29 9.13 -1.61
CA SER A 102 -5.97 8.25 -2.57
C SER A 102 -5.31 8.29 -3.95
N SER A 103 -4.81 9.46 -4.37
CA SER A 103 -4.05 9.62 -5.62
C SER A 103 -2.68 8.91 -5.55
N ILE A 104 -2.02 8.95 -4.39
CA ILE A 104 -0.78 8.20 -4.12
C ILE A 104 -1.03 6.71 -4.27
N VAL A 105 -2.08 6.16 -3.63
CA VAL A 105 -2.42 4.73 -3.72
C VAL A 105 -2.66 4.26 -5.15
N ASP A 106 -3.41 5.05 -5.93
CA ASP A 106 -3.62 4.77 -7.36
C ASP A 106 -2.29 4.74 -8.13
N GLY A 107 -1.45 5.74 -7.85
CA GLY A 107 -0.09 5.84 -8.39
C GLY A 107 0.80 4.64 -8.03
N LEU A 108 0.75 4.13 -6.79
CA LEU A 108 1.53 2.96 -6.35
C LEU A 108 1.22 1.72 -7.21
N GLY A 109 -0.07 1.43 -7.42
CA GLY A 109 -0.51 0.29 -8.21
C GLY A 109 -0.10 0.38 -9.68
N ALA A 110 -0.28 1.56 -10.29
CA ALA A 110 0.12 1.82 -11.66
C ALA A 110 1.65 1.77 -11.83
N PHE A 111 2.39 2.36 -10.88
CA PHE A 111 3.84 2.43 -10.92
C PHE A 111 4.49 1.05 -10.78
N ARG A 112 3.97 0.18 -9.90
CA ARG A 112 4.40 -1.24 -9.83
C ARG A 112 4.19 -1.94 -11.17
N THR A 113 3.01 -1.78 -11.78
CA THR A 113 2.66 -2.46 -13.04
C THR A 113 3.62 -2.06 -14.16
N HIS A 114 3.95 -0.77 -14.26
CA HIS A 114 4.88 -0.27 -15.26
C HIS A 114 6.34 -0.62 -14.95
N ALA A 115 6.73 -0.68 -13.67
CA ALA A 115 8.06 -1.11 -13.25
C ALA A 115 8.31 -2.61 -13.48
N GLY A 116 7.29 -3.45 -13.30
CA GLY A 116 7.37 -4.91 -13.46
C GLY A 116 7.20 -5.41 -14.90
N SER A 117 6.70 -4.56 -15.82
CA SER A 117 6.51 -4.90 -17.24
C SER A 117 7.84 -4.88 -18.02
N ALA A 118 8.77 -5.74 -17.62
CA ALA A 118 9.98 -6.05 -18.38
C ALA A 118 9.71 -6.97 -19.59
N HIS A 119 8.46 -7.41 -19.79
CA HIS A 119 8.05 -8.18 -20.97
C HIS A 119 7.68 -7.19 -22.09
N GLY A 120 8.55 -7.13 -23.09
CA GLY A 120 8.57 -6.10 -24.11
C GLY A 120 7.29 -5.94 -24.91
N GLN A 121 7.01 -4.70 -25.30
CA GLN A 121 6.66 -4.27 -26.66
C GLN A 121 6.48 -2.72 -26.61
N HIS A 122 7.32 -2.00 -27.34
CA HIS A 122 7.02 -0.69 -27.95
C HIS A 122 6.33 0.42 -27.11
N LYS A 123 6.95 0.91 -26.01
CA LYS A 123 6.92 2.33 -25.60
C LYS A 123 7.79 2.53 -24.35
N ARG A 124 8.88 3.29 -24.49
CA ARG A 124 9.76 3.82 -23.42
C ARG A 124 9.73 3.04 -22.10
N THR A 125 10.62 2.05 -21.95
CA THR A 125 10.88 1.39 -20.66
C THR A 125 11.22 2.46 -19.63
N TYR A 126 10.29 2.79 -18.75
CA TYR A 126 10.53 3.81 -17.73
C TYR A 126 11.50 3.21 -16.70
N LYS A 127 12.75 3.69 -16.71
CA LYS A 127 13.74 3.26 -15.73
C LYS A 127 13.40 3.87 -14.38
N VAL A 128 12.91 3.05 -13.46
CA VAL A 128 12.71 3.46 -12.06
C VAL A 128 14.08 3.85 -11.48
N ALA A 129 14.27 5.13 -11.16
CA ALA A 129 15.46 5.62 -10.50
C ALA A 129 15.30 5.50 -8.99
N PRO A 130 16.42 5.39 -8.22
CA PRO A 130 16.36 5.30 -6.76
C PRO A 130 15.53 6.39 -6.09
N ARG A 131 15.58 7.64 -6.58
CA ARG A 131 14.74 8.73 -6.04
C ARG A 131 13.23 8.49 -6.21
N HIS A 132 12.81 7.81 -7.28
CA HIS A 132 11.41 7.48 -7.50
C HIS A 132 10.98 6.35 -6.57
N ALA A 133 11.81 5.32 -6.43
CA ALA A 133 11.58 4.24 -5.47
C ALA A 133 11.50 4.76 -4.04
N ARG A 134 12.43 5.64 -3.63
CA ARG A 134 12.44 6.28 -2.31
C ARG A 134 11.15 7.03 -2.01
N LEU A 135 10.67 7.85 -2.95
CA LEU A 135 9.39 8.54 -2.80
C LEU A 135 8.24 7.56 -2.56
N VAL A 136 8.16 6.50 -3.37
CA VAL A 136 7.06 5.52 -3.29
C VAL A 136 7.11 4.71 -2.00
N VAL A 137 8.31 4.27 -1.59
CA VAL A 137 8.50 3.51 -0.33
C VAL A 137 8.08 4.36 0.87
N HIS A 138 8.52 5.61 0.97
CA HIS A 138 8.15 6.47 2.10
C HIS A 138 6.68 6.91 2.07
N ALA A 139 6.09 7.07 0.89
CA ALA A 139 4.66 7.36 0.77
C ALA A 139 3.81 6.16 1.22
N ALA A 140 4.18 4.95 0.82
CA ALA A 140 3.57 3.71 1.30
C ALA A 140 3.73 3.57 2.82
N HIS A 141 4.90 3.90 3.36
CA HIS A 141 5.15 3.83 4.79
C HIS A 141 4.24 4.76 5.58
N SER A 142 4.19 6.04 5.18
CA SER A 142 3.35 7.05 5.83
C SER A 142 1.86 6.64 5.79
N LEU A 143 1.42 6.05 4.67
CA LEU A 143 0.06 5.53 4.54
C LEU A 143 -0.22 4.37 5.50
N CYS A 144 0.67 3.37 5.57
CA CYS A 144 0.51 2.22 6.45
C CYS A 144 0.46 2.64 7.92
N LEU A 145 1.36 3.52 8.34
CA LEU A 145 1.39 4.04 9.70
C LEU A 145 0.07 4.76 10.04
N PHE A 146 -0.39 5.65 9.15
CA PHE A 146 -1.64 6.37 9.34
C PHE A 146 -2.86 5.43 9.44
N ILE A 147 -2.91 4.37 8.63
CA ILE A 147 -3.98 3.35 8.71
C ILE A 147 -3.98 2.68 10.09
N ILE A 148 -2.82 2.23 10.58
CA ILE A 148 -2.69 1.53 11.86
C ILE A 148 -3.07 2.45 13.03
N GLU A 149 -2.59 3.68 13.03
CA GLU A 149 -2.91 4.66 14.07
C GLU A 149 -4.40 4.97 14.09
N THR A 150 -5.00 5.24 12.91
CA THR A 150 -6.45 5.49 12.78
C THR A 150 -7.27 4.29 13.23
N TRP A 151 -6.84 3.08 12.87
CA TRP A 151 -7.52 1.85 13.26
C TRP A 151 -7.48 1.65 14.77
N ARG A 152 -6.31 1.81 15.40
CA ARG A 152 -6.14 1.70 16.87
C ARG A 152 -6.99 2.72 17.61
N ALA A 153 -6.98 3.98 17.18
CA ALA A 153 -7.78 5.03 17.78
C ALA A 153 -9.28 4.68 17.76
N ARG A 154 -9.80 4.22 16.62
CA ARG A 154 -11.21 3.82 16.47
C ARG A 154 -11.56 2.54 17.23
N SER A 155 -10.64 1.60 17.35
CA SER A 155 -10.85 0.36 18.10
C SER A 155 -10.90 0.60 19.60
N ALA A 156 -10.21 1.64 20.11
CA ALA A 156 -10.29 2.06 21.51
C ALA A 156 -11.59 2.80 21.85
N GLU A 157 -12.32 3.30 20.85
CA GLU A 157 -13.63 3.94 21.01
C GLU A 157 -14.82 2.95 21.00
N LYS A 158 -14.58 1.68 20.65
CA LYS A 158 -15.58 0.59 20.66
C LYS A 158 -15.71 -0.02 22.06
#